data_AF-A0A2K9BK78-F1
#
_entry.id   AF-A0A2K9BK78-F1
#
_cell.length_a   1.000
_cell.length_b   1.000
_cell.length_c   1.000
_cell.angle_alpha   90.00
_cell.angle_beta   90.00
_cell.angle_gamma   90.00
#
_symmetry.space_group_name_H-M   'P 1'
#
loop_
_entity.id
_entity.type
_entity.pdbx_description
1 polymer ?
#
loop_
_entity_poly.entity_id
_entity_poly.type
_entity_poly.pdbx_seq_one_letter_code
_entity_poly.pdbx_strand_id
1 'polypeptide(L)'
;MGGTTIVLIILLIVVIAFVIFTTVTGKKASKKEKAKRYQEVRNKIKEYIATNDNRKNLRIEFEKVFARKGAEYKYRDVFDVIVELVEPKTQKIIDTRAYEIEGITTKVDKKNYRTEWVVNTLLELEDAKRRIAISEKDIKLTKEEKLALKKEEKRREKEFAEKEKAELKAAKQASKTVNKNERLREIEKINKQMTEKFVPTRRKD
;
A
#
# COMPACT_ATOMS: atom_id res chain seq x y z
N MET A 1 -0.91 -13.10 -57.94
CA MET A 1 -1.52 -12.65 -56.67
C MET A 1 -1.15 -13.54 -55.47
N GLY A 2 0.04 -14.17 -55.44
CA GLY A 2 0.45 -15.06 -54.32
C GLY A 2 1.38 -14.41 -53.29
N GLY A 3 2.28 -13.50 -53.73
CA GLY A 3 3.32 -12.94 -52.87
C GLY A 3 2.79 -12.03 -51.75
N THR A 4 1.83 -11.14 -52.04
CA THR A 4 1.22 -10.26 -51.04
C THR A 4 0.44 -11.04 -49.99
N THR A 5 -0.26 -12.10 -50.38
CA THR A 5 -0.99 -12.99 -49.47
C THR A 5 -0.05 -13.77 -48.55
N ILE A 6 1.07 -14.29 -49.07
CA ILE A 6 2.09 -14.97 -48.27
C ILE A 6 2.73 -14.02 -47.26
N VAL A 7 3.07 -12.79 -47.67
CA VAL A 7 3.63 -11.77 -46.77
C VAL A 7 2.64 -11.39 -45.67
N LEU A 8 1.35 -11.23 -45.98
CA LEU A 8 0.31 -10.96 -44.98
C LEU A 8 0.16 -12.10 -43.97
N ILE A 9 0.22 -13.36 -44.42
CA ILE A 9 0.15 -14.54 -43.53
C ILE A 9 1.36 -14.58 -42.59
N ILE A 10 2.58 -14.34 -43.10
CA ILE A 10 3.79 -14.32 -42.28
C ILE A 10 3.70 -13.20 -41.24
N LEU A 11 3.24 -12.01 -41.64
CA LEU A 11 3.12 -10.85 -40.75
C LEU A 11 2.07 -11.11 -39.65
N LEU A 12 0.97 -11.79 -39.97
CA LEU A 12 -0.03 -12.24 -38.99
C LEU A 12 0.59 -13.19 -37.95
N ILE A 13 1.39 -14.17 -38.39
CA ILE A 13 2.05 -15.13 -37.48
C ILE A 13 3.02 -14.42 -36.53
N VAL A 14 3.79 -13.45 -37.03
CA VAL A 14 4.72 -12.65 -36.21
C VAL A 14 3.95 -11.84 -35.14
N VAL A 15 2.83 -11.21 -35.51
CA VAL A 15 2.00 -10.46 -34.56
C VAL A 15 1.42 -11.40 -33.48
N ILE A 16 0.92 -12.57 -33.86
CA ILE A 16 0.40 -13.57 -32.91
C ILE A 16 1.50 -14.03 -31.95
N ALA A 17 2.69 -14.37 -32.48
CA ALA A 17 3.83 -14.80 -31.67
C ALA A 17 4.28 -13.70 -30.69
N PHE A 18 4.29 -12.43 -31.13
CA PHE A 18 4.62 -11.28 -30.28
C PHE A 18 3.61 -11.10 -29.13
N VAL A 19 2.31 -11.22 -29.41
CA VAL A 19 1.25 -11.13 -28.38
C VAL A 19 1.40 -12.27 -27.34
N ILE A 20 1.69 -13.49 -27.80
CA ILE A 20 1.92 -14.62 -26.89
C ILE A 20 3.17 -14.39 -26.02
N PHE A 21 4.27 -13.94 -26.61
CA PHE A 21 5.52 -13.73 -25.87
C PHE A 21 5.39 -12.61 -24.82
N THR A 22 4.77 -11.49 -25.19
CA THR A 22 4.53 -10.35 -24.29
C THR A 22 3.59 -10.70 -23.13
N THR A 23 2.52 -11.48 -23.40
CA THR A 23 1.61 -11.93 -22.34
C THR A 23 2.27 -12.93 -21.38
N VAL A 24 3.10 -13.85 -21.88
CA VAL A 24 3.81 -14.83 -21.04
C VAL A 24 4.88 -14.16 -20.17
N THR A 25 5.67 -13.26 -20.74
CA THR A 25 6.72 -12.53 -20.00
C THR A 25 6.13 -11.64 -18.91
N GLY A 26 5.04 -10.92 -19.20
CA GLY A 26 4.30 -10.14 -18.20
C GLY A 26 3.78 -10.98 -17.04
N LYS A 27 3.18 -12.15 -17.33
CA LYS A 27 2.70 -13.09 -16.29
C LYS A 27 3.82 -13.62 -15.40
N LYS A 28 4.99 -13.95 -15.99
CA LYS A 28 6.16 -14.43 -15.23
C LYS A 28 6.70 -13.37 -14.28
N ALA A 29 6.83 -12.12 -14.75
CA ALA A 29 7.29 -11.01 -13.92
C ALA A 29 6.34 -10.74 -12.74
N SER A 30 5.03 -10.68 -13.01
CA SER A 30 4.00 -10.48 -11.97
C SER A 30 4.02 -11.60 -10.92
N LYS A 31 4.18 -12.86 -11.33
CA LYS A 31 4.27 -14.00 -10.41
C LYS A 31 5.49 -13.89 -9.49
N LYS A 32 6.64 -13.48 -10.03
CA LYS A 32 7.89 -13.28 -9.26
C LYS A 32 7.72 -12.16 -8.24
N GLU A 33 7.12 -11.04 -8.64
CA GLU A 33 6.89 -9.91 -7.75
C GLU A 33 5.89 -10.27 -6.63
N LYS A 34 4.80 -10.97 -6.96
CA LYS A 34 3.83 -11.44 -5.97
C LYS A 34 4.48 -12.38 -4.95
N ALA A 35 5.31 -13.32 -5.40
CA ALA A 35 6.03 -14.22 -4.51
C ALA A 35 6.97 -13.47 -3.56
N LYS A 36 7.68 -12.45 -4.07
CA LYS A 36 8.54 -11.58 -3.25
C LYS A 36 7.73 -10.85 -2.17
N ARG A 37 6.61 -10.21 -2.54
CA ARG A 37 5.71 -9.53 -1.60
C ARG A 37 5.16 -10.49 -0.54
N TYR A 38 4.75 -11.70 -0.94
CA TYR A 38 4.26 -12.73 0.00
C TYR A 38 5.36 -13.15 0.99
N GLN A 39 6.60 -13.27 0.55
CA GLN A 39 7.72 -13.58 1.43
C GLN A 39 8.02 -12.44 2.42
N GLU A 40 7.99 -11.19 1.96
CA GLU A 40 8.16 -10.00 2.82
C GLU A 40 7.08 -9.95 3.90
N VAL A 41 5.81 -10.09 3.50
CA VAL A 41 4.66 -10.13 4.41
C VAL A 41 4.80 -11.29 5.40
N ARG A 42 5.16 -12.49 4.93
CA ARG A 42 5.38 -13.66 5.79
C ARG A 42 6.43 -13.39 6.86
N ASN A 43 7.54 -12.77 6.47
CA ASN A 43 8.61 -12.44 7.40
C ASN A 43 8.14 -11.42 8.45
N LYS A 44 7.33 -10.43 8.04
CA LYS A 44 6.75 -9.45 8.98
C LYS A 44 5.77 -10.08 9.96
N ILE A 45 4.93 -11.02 9.52
CA ILE A 45 4.08 -11.78 10.45
C ILE A 45 4.93 -12.63 11.41
N LYS A 46 5.98 -13.30 10.91
CA LYS A 46 6.91 -14.06 11.79
C LYS A 46 7.57 -13.16 12.83
N GLU A 47 8.04 -11.99 12.42
CA GLU A 47 8.65 -10.98 13.30
C GLU A 47 7.64 -10.49 14.36
N TYR A 48 6.40 -10.21 13.94
CA TYR A 48 5.32 -9.82 14.84
C TYR A 48 4.99 -10.90 15.88
N ILE A 49 4.85 -12.16 15.47
CA ILE A 49 4.58 -13.29 16.39
C ILE A 49 5.75 -13.51 17.34
N ALA A 50 6.99 -13.42 16.83
CA ALA A 50 8.18 -13.57 17.67
C ALA A 50 8.28 -12.47 18.73
N THR A 51 7.81 -11.26 18.43
CA THR A 51 7.84 -10.11 19.33
C THR A 51 6.70 -10.13 20.34
N ASN A 52 5.46 -10.39 19.89
CA ASN A 52 4.27 -10.29 20.74
C ASN A 52 3.94 -11.59 21.50
N ASP A 53 4.10 -12.75 20.85
CA ASP A 53 3.74 -14.06 21.45
C ASP A 53 4.95 -14.85 21.94
N ASN A 54 6.17 -14.33 21.72
CA ASN A 54 7.44 -14.99 22.01
C ASN A 54 7.58 -16.41 21.42
N ARG A 55 6.82 -16.72 20.35
CA ARG A 55 6.90 -18.00 19.64
C ARG A 55 7.88 -17.89 18.49
N LYS A 56 8.93 -18.71 18.52
CA LYS A 56 9.97 -18.77 17.49
C LYS A 56 9.87 -20.09 16.72
N ASN A 57 10.49 -20.12 15.54
CA ASN A 57 10.57 -21.33 14.70
C ASN A 57 9.21 -21.87 14.18
N LEU A 58 8.36 -20.97 13.67
CA LEU A 58 7.10 -21.34 13.02
C LEU A 58 7.23 -21.24 11.49
N ARG A 59 6.57 -22.16 10.79
CA ARG A 59 6.26 -22.03 9.37
C ARG A 59 4.90 -21.35 9.25
N ILE A 60 4.82 -20.32 8.42
CA ILE A 60 3.59 -19.57 8.19
C ILE A 60 3.13 -19.89 6.79
N GLU A 61 1.92 -20.43 6.66
CA GLU A 61 1.26 -20.70 5.39
C GLU A 61 0.07 -19.75 5.22
N PHE A 62 -0.10 -19.23 4.01
CA PHE A 62 -1.20 -18.31 3.73
C PHE A 62 -2.41 -19.14 3.30
N GLU A 63 -3.49 -19.05 4.07
CA GLU A 63 -4.78 -19.66 3.72
C GLU A 63 -5.52 -18.75 2.73
N LYS A 64 -5.77 -17.50 3.13
CA LYS A 64 -6.42 -16.48 2.31
C LYS A 64 -5.78 -15.11 2.51
N VAL A 65 -5.72 -14.34 1.43
CA VAL A 65 -5.25 -12.94 1.42
C VAL A 65 -6.32 -12.12 0.73
N PHE A 66 -6.90 -11.16 1.45
CA PHE A 66 -7.98 -10.33 0.95
C PHE A 66 -7.63 -8.85 1.05
N ALA A 67 -7.70 -8.13 -0.05
CA ALA A 67 -7.51 -6.69 -0.07
C ALA A 67 -8.80 -5.99 0.36
N ARG A 68 -8.74 -5.18 1.41
CA ARG A 68 -9.88 -4.35 1.80
C ARG A 68 -10.16 -3.32 0.71
N LYS A 69 -11.45 -3.08 0.46
CA LYS A 69 -11.93 -2.13 -0.52
C LYS A 69 -12.92 -1.20 0.18
N GLY A 70 -12.75 0.11 -0.05
CA GLY A 70 -13.55 1.15 0.59
C GLY A 70 -12.93 2.52 0.35
N ALA A 71 -13.70 3.58 0.57
CA ALA A 71 -13.20 4.96 0.44
C ALA A 71 -12.04 5.23 1.42
N GLU A 72 -12.10 4.65 2.61
CA GLU A 72 -11.11 4.73 3.67
C GLU A 72 -9.77 4.03 3.35
N TYR A 73 -9.75 3.18 2.32
CA TYR A 73 -8.57 2.44 1.87
C TYR A 73 -8.08 2.92 0.49
N LYS A 74 -8.68 3.97 -0.09
CA LYS A 74 -8.34 4.45 -1.43
C LYS A 74 -6.84 4.75 -1.64
N TYR A 75 -6.17 5.19 -0.57
CA TYR A 75 -4.74 5.55 -0.57
C TYR A 75 -3.89 4.62 0.31
N ARG A 76 -4.45 3.48 0.75
CA ARG A 76 -3.78 2.54 1.65
C ARG A 76 -3.99 1.11 1.20
N ASP A 77 -2.90 0.38 1.03
CA ASP A 77 -2.95 -1.03 0.68
C ASP A 77 -3.13 -1.86 1.96
N VAL A 78 -4.38 -2.04 2.40
CA VAL A 78 -4.73 -2.83 3.60
C VAL A 78 -5.26 -4.21 3.22
N PHE A 79 -4.74 -5.24 3.86
CA PHE A 79 -5.08 -6.64 3.62
C PHE A 79 -5.48 -7.36 4.90
N ASP A 80 -6.54 -8.14 4.81
CA ASP A 80 -6.87 -9.17 5.79
C ASP A 80 -6.19 -10.46 5.35
N VAL A 81 -5.28 -10.96 6.18
CA VAL A 81 -4.44 -12.12 5.86
C VAL A 81 -4.69 -13.21 6.88
N ILE A 82 -5.27 -14.33 6.43
CA ILE A 82 -5.47 -15.52 7.23
C ILE A 82 -4.27 -16.46 7.00
N VAL A 83 -3.64 -16.84 8.10
CA VAL A 83 -2.48 -17.72 8.09
C VAL A 83 -2.66 -18.92 9.00
N GLU A 84 -2.06 -20.03 8.59
CA GLU A 84 -1.88 -21.21 9.40
C GLU A 84 -0.45 -21.21 9.98
N LEU A 85 -0.37 -21.40 11.28
CA LEU A 85 0.89 -21.58 12.00
C LEU A 85 1.21 -23.07 12.04
N VAL A 86 2.21 -23.47 11.28
CA VAL A 86 2.62 -24.86 11.11
C VAL A 86 3.93 -25.11 11.84
N GLU A 87 3.98 -26.20 12.62
CA GLU A 87 5.23 -26.65 13.24
C GLU A 87 6.16 -27.26 12.18
N PRO A 88 7.40 -26.76 12.01
CA PRO A 88 8.26 -27.20 10.91
C PRO A 88 8.61 -28.70 10.92
N LYS A 89 8.71 -29.31 12.11
CA LYS A 89 9.14 -30.71 12.27
C LYS A 89 8.00 -31.70 12.05
N THR A 90 6.83 -31.40 12.62
CA THR A 90 5.68 -32.33 12.61
C THR A 90 4.71 -32.04 11.47
N GLN A 91 4.85 -30.89 10.79
CA GLN A 91 3.92 -30.37 9.80
C GLN A 91 2.48 -30.23 10.31
N LYS A 92 2.29 -30.23 11.64
CA LYS A 92 0.97 -30.04 12.25
C LYS A 92 0.61 -28.57 12.25
N ILE A 93 -0.64 -28.29 11.91
CA ILE A 93 -1.26 -26.98 12.07
C ILE A 93 -1.50 -26.78 13.57
N ILE A 94 -0.84 -25.79 14.14
CA ILE A 94 -0.95 -25.44 15.56
C ILE A 94 -2.17 -24.54 15.76
N ASP A 95 -2.32 -23.54 14.89
CA ASP A 95 -3.30 -22.47 15.05
C ASP A 95 -3.56 -21.78 13.70
N THR A 96 -4.74 -21.20 13.55
CA THR A 96 -5.12 -20.39 12.39
C THR A 96 -5.49 -18.99 12.87
N ARG A 97 -4.81 -17.97 12.34
CA ARG A 97 -4.96 -16.58 12.79
C ARG A 97 -5.16 -15.64 11.64
N ALA A 98 -5.88 -14.55 11.90
CA ALA A 98 -6.09 -13.47 10.95
C ALA A 98 -5.30 -12.21 11.39
N TYR A 99 -4.63 -11.57 10.44
CA TYR A 99 -3.87 -10.35 10.66
C TYR A 99 -4.32 -9.26 9.69
N GLU A 100 -4.38 -8.02 10.20
CA GLU A 100 -4.46 -6.83 9.34
C GLU A 100 -3.04 -6.40 8.97
N ILE A 101 -2.78 -6.31 7.67
CA ILE A 101 -1.47 -5.97 7.12
C ILE A 101 -1.61 -4.77 6.22
N GLU A 102 -0.76 -3.78 6.43
CA GLU A 102 -0.74 -2.56 5.64
C GLU A 102 0.57 -2.44 4.86
N GLY A 103 0.45 -2.12 3.56
CA GLY A 103 1.54 -1.79 2.68
C GLY A 103 1.66 -0.28 2.51
N ILE A 104 2.68 0.33 3.12
CA ILE A 104 2.96 1.76 3.02
C ILE A 104 3.98 1.95 1.90
N THR A 105 3.52 2.46 0.75
CA THR A 105 4.39 2.70 -0.40
C THR A 105 4.95 4.12 -0.35
N THR A 106 6.27 4.22 -0.22
CA THR A 106 7.02 5.48 -0.23
C THR A 106 7.81 5.62 -1.53
N LYS A 107 7.81 6.83 -2.08
CA LYS A 107 8.61 7.16 -3.26
C LYS A 107 10.05 7.40 -2.82
N VAL A 108 10.97 6.58 -3.31
CA VAL A 108 12.40 6.73 -3.02
C VAL A 108 13.05 7.62 -4.07
N ASP A 109 12.76 7.36 -5.35
CA ASP A 109 13.28 8.12 -6.49
C ASP A 109 12.20 8.41 -7.53
N LYS A 110 12.55 9.11 -8.62
CA LYS A 110 11.65 9.36 -9.75
C LYS A 110 11.04 8.07 -10.35
N LYS A 111 11.77 6.95 -10.32
CA LYS A 111 11.37 5.66 -10.90
C LYS A 111 11.21 4.54 -9.88
N ASN A 112 11.64 4.73 -8.64
CA ASN A 112 11.69 3.68 -7.62
C ASN A 112 10.73 3.98 -6.49
N TYR A 113 9.93 2.97 -6.15
CA TYR A 113 9.03 2.98 -5.01
C TYR A 113 9.43 1.84 -4.07
N ARG A 114 9.35 2.08 -2.76
CA ARG A 114 9.59 1.08 -1.73
C ARG A 114 8.31 0.91 -0.94
N THR A 115 7.85 -0.33 -0.82
CA THR A 115 6.72 -0.68 0.04
C THR A 115 7.26 -1.23 1.35
N GLU A 116 6.84 -0.65 2.46
CA GLU A 116 7.07 -1.17 3.79
C GLU A 116 5.80 -1.89 4.26
N TRP A 117 5.96 -3.09 4.80
CA TRP A 117 4.85 -3.91 5.29
C TRP A 117 4.80 -3.87 6.80
N VAL A 118 3.64 -3.53 7.34
CA VAL A 118 3.38 -3.43 8.77
C VAL A 118 2.22 -4.34 9.14
N VAL A 119 2.35 -5.08 10.24
CA VAL A 119 1.26 -5.83 10.84
C VAL A 119 0.61 -4.93 11.88
N ASN A 120 -0.61 -4.47 11.61
CA ASN A 120 -1.29 -3.49 12.45
C ASN A 120 -1.90 -4.18 13.67
N THR A 121 -2.77 -5.16 13.42
CA THR A 121 -3.59 -5.79 14.46
C THR A 121 -3.82 -7.26 14.20
N LEU A 122 -4.03 -8.02 15.28
CA LEU A 122 -4.63 -9.34 15.23
C LEU A 122 -6.14 -9.17 15.03
N LEU A 123 -6.69 -9.85 14.04
CA LEU A 123 -8.12 -9.84 13.75
C LEU A 123 -8.78 -11.09 14.32
N GLU A 124 -10.04 -10.96 14.70
CA GLU A 124 -10.86 -12.12 15.04
C GLU A 124 -11.10 -12.96 13.76
N LEU A 125 -10.86 -14.27 13.88
CA LEU A 125 -10.82 -15.17 12.73
C LEU A 125 -12.18 -15.27 12.03
N GLU A 126 -13.26 -15.35 12.80
CA GLU A 126 -14.63 -15.49 12.28
C GLU A 126 -15.07 -14.25 11.51
N ASP A 127 -14.81 -13.07 12.07
CA ASP A 127 -15.11 -11.79 11.44
C ASP A 127 -14.34 -11.59 10.14
N ALA A 128 -13.04 -11.93 10.13
CA ALA A 128 -12.23 -11.89 8.93
C ALA A 128 -12.76 -12.86 7.86
N LYS A 129 -13.06 -14.12 8.22
CA LYS A 129 -13.63 -15.11 7.30
C LYS A 129 -14.98 -14.66 6.73
N ARG A 130 -15.86 -14.11 7.57
CA ARG A 130 -17.18 -13.62 7.14
C ARG A 130 -17.04 -12.45 6.15
N ARG A 131 -16.16 -11.49 6.44
CA ARG A 131 -15.91 -10.33 5.57
C ARG A 131 -15.36 -10.76 4.20
N ILE A 132 -14.43 -11.71 4.20
CA ILE A 132 -13.87 -12.29 2.99
C ILE A 132 -14.97 -13.00 2.19
N ALA A 133 -15.77 -13.85 2.83
CA ALA A 133 -16.84 -14.61 2.17
C ALA A 133 -17.95 -13.71 1.58
N ILE A 134 -18.30 -12.61 2.26
CA ILE A 134 -19.22 -11.59 1.72
C ILE A 134 -18.63 -10.96 0.45
N SER A 135 -17.33 -10.66 0.48
CA SER A 135 -16.65 -9.96 -0.61
C SER A 135 -16.38 -10.85 -1.82
N GLU A 136 -16.09 -12.13 -1.60
CA GLU A 136 -15.96 -13.18 -2.63
C GLU A 136 -17.34 -13.56 -3.22
N LYS A 137 -18.43 -13.08 -2.60
CA LYS A 137 -19.85 -13.37 -2.94
C LYS A 137 -20.25 -14.83 -2.68
N ASP A 138 -19.48 -15.56 -1.88
CA ASP A 138 -19.82 -16.91 -1.43
C ASP A 138 -21.08 -16.89 -0.55
N ILE A 139 -21.24 -15.82 0.26
CA ILE A 139 -22.46 -15.55 1.03
C ILE A 139 -23.33 -14.57 0.25
N LYS A 140 -24.48 -15.05 -0.22
CA LYS A 140 -25.50 -14.19 -0.85
C LYS A 140 -26.22 -13.39 0.22
N LEU A 141 -25.83 -12.13 0.38
CA LEU A 141 -26.58 -11.16 1.17
C LEU A 141 -27.99 -10.97 0.60
N THR A 142 -28.97 -10.87 1.50
CA THR A 142 -30.35 -10.52 1.19
C THR A 142 -30.44 -9.09 0.63
N LYS A 143 -31.59 -8.73 0.03
CA LYS A 143 -31.79 -7.38 -0.54
C LYS A 143 -31.68 -6.29 0.54
N GLU A 144 -32.18 -6.56 1.74
CA GLU A 144 -32.15 -5.64 2.88
C GLU A 144 -30.73 -5.42 3.41
N GLU A 145 -29.96 -6.50 3.59
CA GLU A 145 -28.56 -6.41 4.02
C GLU A 145 -27.69 -5.66 3.00
N LYS A 146 -27.93 -5.86 1.70
CA LYS A 146 -27.24 -5.13 0.63
C LYS A 146 -27.55 -3.63 0.66
N LEU A 147 -28.81 -3.28 0.93
CA LEU A 147 -29.23 -1.88 1.05
C LEU A 147 -28.63 -1.24 2.30
N ALA A 148 -28.60 -1.95 3.43
CA ALA A 148 -27.98 -1.51 4.67
C ALA A 148 -26.48 -1.24 4.47
N LEU A 149 -25.74 -2.19 3.88
CA LEU A 149 -24.32 -2.04 3.58
C LEU A 149 -24.03 -0.83 2.68
N LYS A 150 -24.79 -0.67 1.58
CA LYS A 150 -24.62 0.49 0.69
C LYS A 150 -24.91 1.82 1.38
N LYS A 151 -25.91 1.85 2.27
CA LYS A 151 -26.25 3.06 3.03
C LYS A 151 -25.14 3.40 4.01
N GLU A 152 -24.57 2.39 4.66
CA GLU A 152 -23.45 2.55 5.58
C GLU A 152 -22.16 2.97 4.87
N GLU A 153 -21.82 2.36 3.74
CA GLU A 153 -20.69 2.77 2.89
C GLU A 153 -20.79 4.24 2.48
N LYS A 154 -21.97 4.66 1.99
CA LYS A 154 -22.21 6.08 1.65
C LYS A 154 -22.08 7.01 2.85
N ARG A 155 -22.46 6.56 4.05
CA ARG A 155 -22.31 7.35 5.27
C ARG A 155 -20.83 7.53 5.62
N ARG A 156 -20.07 6.43 5.64
CA ARG A 156 -18.63 6.44 5.91
C ARG A 156 -17.86 7.27 4.87
N GLU A 157 -18.25 7.19 3.60
CA GLU A 157 -17.64 7.99 2.53
C GLU A 157 -17.82 9.49 2.77
N LYS A 158 -19.01 9.93 3.19
CA LYS A 158 -19.27 11.33 3.54
C LYS A 158 -18.45 11.77 4.75
N GLU A 159 -18.47 10.97 5.82
CA GLU A 159 -17.68 11.25 7.04
C GLU A 159 -16.19 11.36 6.73
N PHE A 160 -15.66 10.48 5.87
CA PHE A 160 -14.26 10.51 5.47
C PHE A 160 -13.93 11.73 4.60
N ALA A 161 -14.79 12.06 3.64
CA ALA A 161 -14.61 13.25 2.80
C ALA A 161 -14.65 14.55 3.62
N GLU A 162 -15.45 14.61 4.67
CA GLU A 162 -15.49 15.74 5.60
C GLU A 162 -14.21 15.83 6.45
N LYS A 163 -13.72 14.71 6.98
CA LYS A 163 -12.44 14.63 7.69
C LYS A 163 -11.27 15.06 6.81
N GLU A 164 -11.18 14.54 5.58
CA GLU A 164 -10.12 14.91 4.64
C GLU A 164 -10.14 16.41 4.33
N LYS A 165 -11.32 16.99 4.09
CA LYS A 165 -11.46 18.43 3.88
C LYS A 165 -11.02 19.24 5.09
N ALA A 166 -11.31 18.77 6.30
CA ALA A 166 -10.91 19.43 7.54
C ALA A 166 -9.38 19.37 7.73
N GLU A 167 -8.77 18.20 7.55
CA GLU A 167 -7.32 18.00 7.63
C GLU A 167 -6.57 18.83 6.58
N LEU A 168 -7.08 18.87 5.35
CA LEU A 168 -6.45 19.63 4.26
C LEU A 168 -6.56 21.14 4.50
N LYS A 169 -7.65 21.62 5.10
CA LYS A 169 -7.77 23.01 5.56
C LYS A 169 -6.78 23.31 6.70
N ALA A 170 -6.65 22.42 7.68
CA ALA A 170 -5.71 22.57 8.78
C ALA A 170 -4.26 22.60 8.29
N ALA A 171 -3.87 21.67 7.40
CA ALA A 171 -2.54 21.63 6.79
C ALA A 171 -2.23 22.89 5.95
N LYS A 172 -3.23 23.43 5.23
CA LYS A 172 -3.10 24.70 4.49
C LYS A 172 -2.92 25.91 5.43
N GLN A 173 -3.56 25.91 6.59
CA GLN A 173 -3.39 26.98 7.58
C GLN A 173 -2.03 26.88 8.30
N ALA A 174 -1.60 25.65 8.64
CA ALA A 174 -0.29 25.39 9.23
C ALA A 174 0.86 25.78 8.29
N SER A 175 0.78 25.44 6.99
CA SER A 175 1.80 25.84 6.01
C SER A 175 1.86 27.35 5.78
N LYS A 176 0.72 28.07 5.81
CA LYS A 176 0.70 29.54 5.73
C LYS A 176 1.34 30.21 6.94
N THR A 177 1.15 29.65 8.14
CA THR A 177 1.74 30.19 9.37
C THR A 177 3.25 29.92 9.44
N VAL A 178 3.71 28.74 9.02
CA VAL A 178 5.14 28.41 8.92
C VAL A 178 5.85 29.34 7.91
N ASN A 179 5.30 29.52 6.71
CA ASN A 179 5.88 30.42 5.70
C ASN A 179 5.91 31.88 6.14
N LYS A 180 4.93 32.33 6.93
CA LYS A 180 4.92 33.70 7.49
C LYS A 180 6.02 33.86 8.55
N ASN A 181 6.23 32.86 9.40
CA ASN A 181 7.26 32.88 10.42
C ASN A 181 8.68 32.78 9.86
N GLU A 182 8.89 31.99 8.80
CA GLU A 182 10.18 31.94 8.11
C GLU A 182 10.52 33.26 7.41
N ARG A 183 9.55 33.87 6.71
CA ARG A 183 9.73 35.21 6.11
C ARG A 183 10.04 36.29 7.15
N LEU A 184 9.39 36.26 8.32
CA LEU A 184 9.67 37.20 9.40
C LEU A 184 11.10 37.05 9.93
N ARG A 185 11.60 35.81 10.06
CA ARG A 185 12.99 35.53 10.48
C ARG A 185 14.02 35.97 9.44
N GLU A 186 13.73 35.87 8.15
CA GLU A 186 14.59 36.43 7.10
C GLU A 186 14.65 37.95 7.14
N ILE A 187 13.50 38.62 7.33
CA ILE A 187 13.42 40.08 7.45
C ILE A 187 14.22 40.58 8.68
N GLU A 188 14.16 39.89 9.81
CA GLU A 188 14.98 40.23 10.99
C GLU A 188 16.49 40.08 10.74
N LYS A 189 16.92 39.06 9.99
CA LYS A 189 18.34 38.89 9.65
C LYS A 189 18.84 40.01 8.73
N ILE A 190 18.04 40.42 7.76
CA ILE A 190 18.38 41.51 6.84
C ILE A 190 18.48 42.84 7.60
N ASN A 191 17.55 43.13 8.51
CA ASN A 191 17.59 44.36 9.33
C ASN A 191 18.81 44.41 10.28
N LYS A 192 19.24 43.26 10.81
CA LYS A 192 20.48 43.17 11.60
C LYS A 192 21.74 43.40 10.77
N GLN A 193 21.77 42.97 9.51
CA GLN A 193 22.91 43.22 8.63
C GLN A 193 22.99 44.68 8.15
N MET A 194 21.86 45.37 7.98
CA MET A 194 21.87 46.79 7.57
C MET A 194 22.26 47.77 8.70
N THR A 195 22.33 47.33 9.95
CA THR A 195 22.70 48.18 11.10
C THR A 195 24.21 48.19 11.38
N GLU A 196 24.99 47.31 10.76
CA GLU A 196 26.45 47.33 10.85
C GLU A 196 27.00 48.33 9.81
N LYS A 197 27.52 49.47 10.29
CA LYS A 197 28.15 50.47 9.42
C LYS A 197 29.37 49.86 8.72
N PHE A 198 29.37 49.91 7.40
CA PHE A 198 30.48 49.48 6.56
C PHE A 198 31.77 50.24 6.92
N VAL A 199 32.80 49.50 7.37
CA VAL A 199 34.14 50.03 7.62
C VAL A 199 35.08 49.54 6.51
N PRO A 200 35.55 50.42 5.60
CA PRO A 200 36.49 50.01 4.56
C PRO A 200 37.83 49.63 5.17
N THR A 201 38.25 48.37 4.98
CA THR A 201 39.60 47.94 5.36
C THR A 201 40.56 48.20 4.20
N ARG A 202 41.53 49.09 4.41
CA ARG A 202 42.68 49.22 3.49
C ARG A 202 43.57 48.00 3.68
N ARG A 203 43.81 47.24 2.60
CA ARG A 203 44.91 46.28 2.58
C ARG A 203 46.22 47.04 2.75
N LYS A 204 47.01 46.65 3.75
CA LYS A 204 48.41 47.08 3.88
C LYS A 204 49.20 46.15 2.98
N ASP A 205 49.68 46.68 1.86
CA ASP A 205 50.86 46.16 1.18
C ASP A 205 52.10 46.61 1.96
#